data_AF-A0AB34JLI1-F1
#
_entry.id   AF-A0AB34JLI1-F1
#
_cell.length_a   1.000
_cell.length_b   1.000
_cell.length_c   1.000
_cell.angle_alpha   90.00
_cell.angle_beta   90.00
_cell.angle_gamma   90.00
#
_symmetry.space_group_name_H-M   'P 1'
#
loop_
_entity.id
_entity.type
_entity.pdbx_description
1 polymer ?
#
loop_
_entity_poly.entity_id
_entity_poly.type
_entity_poly.pdbx_seq_one_letter_code
_entity_poly.pdbx_strand_id
1 'polypeptide(L)'
;MLPHDSDWPLPASVPSLAHLLARGAPRDAEDIEKDLHRVGRKQLGVEDADAEAYQDSLRQVLHAWCWCSRGYAQSMSHVAASLVAAAPNVDGAFCSFAWLMLSLPSNFFDDGHRVEVRALRILAAQRWPDVMEPAVYETFELVTTQWLLSLWAGILPQPCCLAIWALMTTDEHFPSDISLRVGLVLLANALMDIHDAVLSDTLEQEGACIAYSEDEPSVCCAAYSALQQAAQWHGDSDSLVAASRALHLPSHSVHEARTTASIQLDAETGARERATAEARARAKRHEEQQKAQARAFGPLPAWAEGAALTTWPSTTADPVLEGRLQLEEFDRPPQQAIPFGARPYQRSGHSNEIAPHSSSPKLFHETDVPPEPNTLALQRLGAVGTALSNPALDLQYAPSSCSHAAGACDVEL
;
A
#
# COMPACT_ATOMS: atom_id res chain seq x y z
N MET A 1 24.01 6.84 -4.98
CA MET A 1 24.06 8.15 -4.28
C MET A 1 22.65 8.69 -4.30
N LEU A 2 21.87 8.43 -3.26
CA LEU A 2 20.59 9.09 -3.09
C LEU A 2 20.89 10.55 -2.73
N PRO A 3 20.20 11.54 -3.32
CA PRO A 3 20.25 12.89 -2.78
C PRO A 3 19.85 12.80 -1.31
N HIS A 4 20.58 13.50 -0.44
CA HIS A 4 20.14 13.72 0.93
C HIS A 4 18.78 14.45 0.86
N ASP A 5 17.67 13.71 0.95
CA ASP A 5 16.30 14.21 1.07
C ASP A 5 16.05 14.87 2.46
N SER A 6 17.09 15.48 3.05
CA SER A 6 17.03 16.09 4.39
C SER A 6 16.45 17.50 4.41
N ASP A 7 16.24 18.11 3.25
CA ASP A 7 15.73 19.48 3.11
C ASP A 7 14.36 19.51 2.42
N TRP A 8 13.42 18.66 2.87
CA TRP A 8 12.01 18.88 2.54
C TRP A 8 11.34 19.66 3.69
N PRO A 9 11.39 21.01 3.70
CA PRO A 9 10.58 21.75 4.63
C PRO A 9 9.11 21.42 4.31
N LEU A 10 8.38 20.95 5.32
CA LEU A 10 6.91 20.96 5.24
C LEU A 10 6.50 22.35 4.72
N PRO A 11 5.66 22.44 3.68
CA PRO A 11 5.30 23.72 3.11
C PRO A 11 4.75 24.62 4.21
N ALA A 12 5.21 25.87 4.25
CA ALA A 12 4.81 26.84 5.27
C ALA A 12 3.28 27.04 5.32
N SER A 13 2.57 26.74 4.23
CA SER A 13 1.12 26.66 4.16
C SER A 13 0.66 25.71 3.05
N VAL A 14 -0.48 25.06 3.28
CA VAL A 14 -1.21 24.31 2.24
C VAL A 14 -2.08 25.32 1.47
N PRO A 15 -2.03 25.38 0.12
CA PRO A 15 -2.89 26.27 -0.66
C PRO A 15 -4.37 26.02 -0.38
N SER A 16 -5.23 27.04 -0.54
CA SER A 16 -6.66 26.85 -0.29
C SER A 16 -7.29 25.87 -1.29
N LEU A 17 -8.24 25.07 -0.80
CA LEU A 17 -8.97 24.09 -1.60
C LEU A 17 -9.64 24.76 -2.82
N ALA A 18 -10.34 25.87 -2.60
CA ALA A 18 -11.00 26.62 -3.66
C ALA A 18 -10.06 27.09 -4.77
N HIS A 19 -8.84 27.53 -4.41
CA HIS A 19 -7.83 27.94 -5.39
C HIS A 19 -7.37 26.76 -6.26
N LEU A 20 -7.18 25.59 -5.66
CA LEU A 20 -6.74 24.39 -6.37
C LEU A 20 -7.83 23.86 -7.30
N LEU A 21 -9.08 23.84 -6.84
CA LEU A 21 -10.22 23.38 -7.64
C LEU A 21 -10.51 24.30 -8.83
N ALA A 22 -10.22 25.61 -8.72
CA ALA A 22 -10.36 26.55 -9.83
C ALA A 22 -9.45 26.23 -11.04
N ARG A 23 -8.45 25.35 -10.86
CA ARG A 23 -7.57 24.86 -11.94
C ARG A 23 -8.23 23.78 -12.81
N GLY A 24 -9.41 23.30 -12.44
CA GLY A 24 -10.15 22.25 -13.14
C GLY A 24 -9.76 20.84 -12.71
N ALA A 25 -10.17 19.84 -13.50
CA ALA A 25 -9.87 18.44 -13.21
C ALA A 25 -8.37 18.14 -13.43
N PRO A 26 -7.71 17.40 -12.52
CA PRO A 26 -6.33 16.97 -12.72
C PRO A 26 -6.24 15.86 -13.77
N ARG A 27 -5.02 15.54 -14.20
CA ARG A 27 -4.75 14.42 -15.12
C ARG A 27 -5.29 13.08 -14.62
N ASP A 28 -5.27 12.89 -13.30
CA ASP A 28 -5.62 11.62 -12.65
C ASP A 28 -7.12 11.49 -12.34
N ALA A 29 -7.96 12.42 -12.82
CA ALA A 29 -9.40 12.44 -12.50
C ALA A 29 -10.12 11.12 -12.85
N GLU A 30 -9.77 10.48 -13.97
CA GLU A 30 -10.37 9.20 -14.35
C GLU A 30 -10.06 8.07 -13.36
N ASP A 31 -8.84 8.02 -12.83
CA ASP A 31 -8.44 7.01 -11.87
C ASP A 31 -9.06 7.27 -10.49
N ILE A 32 -9.21 8.55 -10.13
CA ILE A 32 -9.95 8.95 -8.94
C ILE A 32 -11.40 8.46 -9.03
N GLU A 33 -12.13 8.71 -10.12
CA GLU A 33 -13.53 8.26 -10.27
C GLU A 33 -13.67 6.72 -10.18
N LYS A 34 -12.69 5.98 -10.69
CA LYS A 34 -12.66 4.50 -10.58
C LYS A 34 -12.49 4.03 -9.13
N ASP A 35 -11.97 4.84 -8.23
CA ASP A 35 -11.78 4.44 -6.84
C ASP A 35 -12.83 5.03 -5.90
N LEU A 36 -13.47 6.16 -6.23
CA LEU A 36 -14.51 6.77 -5.38
C LEU A 36 -15.61 5.78 -4.98
N HIS A 37 -16.01 4.88 -5.89
CA HIS A 37 -17.05 3.89 -5.62
C HIS A 37 -16.57 2.66 -4.82
N ARG A 38 -15.25 2.45 -4.72
CA ARG A 38 -14.64 1.33 -4.00
C ARG A 38 -14.45 1.63 -2.52
N VAL A 39 -14.47 2.91 -2.14
CA VAL A 39 -14.29 3.27 -0.74
C VAL A 39 -15.58 3.09 0.04
N GLY A 40 -15.55 2.21 1.04
CA GLY A 40 -16.71 1.78 1.80
C GLY A 40 -17.29 2.87 2.70
N ARG A 41 -18.21 3.69 2.18
CA ARG A 41 -18.88 4.76 2.94
C ARG A 41 -19.66 4.24 4.17
N LYS A 42 -20.26 3.05 4.07
CA LYS A 42 -21.07 2.47 5.15
C LYS A 42 -20.21 2.07 6.35
N GLN A 43 -19.01 1.56 6.09
CA GLN A 43 -18.03 1.22 7.10
C GLN A 43 -17.51 2.46 7.85
N LEU A 44 -17.62 3.63 7.23
CA LEU A 44 -17.28 4.94 7.81
C LEU A 44 -18.49 5.63 8.47
N GLY A 45 -19.64 4.96 8.58
CA GLY A 45 -20.84 5.53 9.19
C GLY A 45 -21.53 6.61 8.36
N VAL A 46 -21.26 6.70 7.06
CA VAL A 46 -21.90 7.68 6.16
C VAL A 46 -23.26 7.15 5.73
N GLU A 47 -24.30 7.87 6.15
CA GLU A 47 -25.70 7.58 5.85
C GLU A 47 -26.01 7.70 4.35
N ASP A 48 -27.05 6.99 3.90
CA ASP A 48 -27.45 7.00 2.48
C ASP A 48 -27.86 8.40 2.00
N ALA A 49 -28.43 9.23 2.88
CA ALA A 49 -28.83 10.60 2.58
C ALA A 49 -27.65 11.54 2.28
N ASP A 50 -26.48 11.25 2.84
CA ASP A 50 -25.27 12.09 2.72
C ASP A 50 -24.28 11.54 1.68
N ALA A 51 -24.62 10.42 1.02
CA ALA A 51 -23.70 9.69 0.15
C ALA A 51 -23.18 10.54 -1.03
N GLU A 52 -24.03 11.35 -1.66
CA GLU A 52 -23.65 12.22 -2.79
C GLU A 52 -22.69 13.34 -2.32
N ALA A 53 -23.06 14.04 -1.25
CA ALA A 53 -22.24 15.10 -0.66
C ALA A 53 -20.87 14.58 -0.18
N TYR A 54 -20.84 13.36 0.38
CA TYR A 54 -19.61 12.68 0.76
C TYR A 54 -18.72 12.36 -0.45
N GLN A 55 -19.28 11.78 -1.52
CA GLN A 55 -18.52 11.48 -2.73
C GLN A 55 -17.98 12.74 -3.40
N ASP A 56 -18.77 13.81 -3.43
CA ASP A 56 -18.35 15.11 -3.95
C ASP A 56 -17.21 15.72 -3.12
N SER A 57 -17.27 15.59 -1.79
CA SER A 57 -16.21 16.05 -0.89
C SER A 57 -14.92 15.24 -1.09
N LEU A 58 -15.03 13.92 -1.22
CA LEU A 58 -13.89 13.04 -1.49
C LEU A 58 -13.23 13.36 -2.83
N ARG A 59 -14.02 13.56 -3.88
CA ARG A 59 -13.53 14.00 -5.20
C ARG A 59 -12.77 15.32 -5.10
N GLN A 60 -13.33 16.31 -4.40
CA GLN A 60 -12.70 17.62 -4.22
C GLN A 60 -11.34 17.51 -3.52
N VAL A 61 -11.25 16.75 -2.42
CA VAL A 61 -10.00 16.53 -1.68
C VAL A 61 -8.94 15.90 -2.58
N LEU A 62 -9.28 14.82 -3.28
CA LEU A 62 -8.32 14.10 -4.14
C LEU A 62 -7.91 14.92 -5.37
N HIS A 63 -8.85 15.64 -5.98
CA HIS A 63 -8.54 16.55 -7.10
C HIS A 63 -7.57 17.65 -6.69
N ALA A 64 -7.84 18.29 -5.56
CA ALA A 64 -6.99 19.36 -5.04
C ALA A 64 -5.59 18.85 -4.67
N TRP A 65 -5.49 17.65 -4.09
CA TRP A 65 -4.20 17.03 -3.80
C TRP A 65 -3.34 16.81 -5.05
N CYS A 66 -3.93 16.36 -6.15
CA CYS A 66 -3.22 16.15 -7.40
C CYS A 66 -2.65 17.46 -7.98
N TRP A 67 -3.25 18.61 -7.65
CA TRP A 67 -2.71 19.92 -8.03
C TRP A 67 -1.59 20.41 -7.10
N CYS A 68 -1.55 19.92 -5.86
CA CYS A 68 -0.53 20.24 -4.87
C CYS A 68 0.71 19.33 -4.94
N SER A 69 0.58 18.15 -5.53
CA SER A 69 1.58 17.08 -5.43
C SER A 69 1.91 16.47 -6.79
N ARG A 70 2.56 15.29 -6.77
CA ARG A 70 3.00 14.56 -7.97
C ARG A 70 1.92 13.67 -8.58
N GLY A 71 0.74 13.58 -7.98
CA GLY A 71 -0.40 12.87 -8.56
C GLY A 71 -1.16 12.01 -7.55
N TYR A 72 -1.99 11.12 -8.09
CA TYR A 72 -2.84 10.20 -7.36
C TYR A 72 -2.25 8.78 -7.29
N ALA A 73 -2.42 8.12 -6.14
CA ALA A 73 -2.19 6.68 -6.00
C ALA A 73 -3.43 6.00 -5.41
N GLN A 74 -3.75 4.79 -5.87
CA GLN A 74 -5.01 4.07 -5.58
C GLN A 74 -5.40 4.05 -4.09
N SER A 75 -4.43 3.86 -3.20
CA SER A 75 -4.68 3.76 -1.75
C SER A 75 -4.93 5.10 -1.05
N MET A 76 -4.61 6.24 -1.70
CA MET A 76 -4.90 7.57 -1.16
C MET A 76 -6.39 7.81 -0.96
N SER A 77 -7.23 7.21 -1.81
CA SER A 77 -8.69 7.32 -1.70
C SER A 77 -9.23 6.83 -0.35
N HIS A 78 -8.68 5.74 0.20
CA HIS A 78 -9.08 5.20 1.50
C HIS A 78 -8.73 6.14 2.67
N VAL A 79 -7.56 6.78 2.59
CA VAL A 79 -7.11 7.77 3.59
C VAL A 79 -7.98 9.03 3.51
N ALA A 80 -8.15 9.59 2.30
CA ALA A 80 -8.95 10.79 2.08
C ALA A 80 -10.42 10.57 2.50
N ALA A 81 -11.00 9.42 2.16
CA ALA A 81 -12.34 9.03 2.57
C ALA A 81 -12.53 9.03 4.09
N SER A 82 -11.58 8.43 4.80
CA SER A 82 -11.60 8.38 6.26
C SER A 82 -11.52 9.78 6.86
N LEU A 83 -10.76 10.69 6.26
CA LEU A 83 -10.67 12.09 6.72
C LEU A 83 -11.92 12.90 6.37
N VAL A 84 -12.50 12.71 5.19
CA VAL A 84 -13.74 13.37 4.77
C VAL A 84 -14.91 12.97 5.65
N ALA A 85 -15.05 11.69 5.98
CA ALA A 85 -16.11 11.21 6.86
C ALA A 85 -15.96 11.74 8.30
N ALA A 86 -14.75 12.10 8.71
CA ALA A 86 -14.45 12.52 10.08
C ALA A 86 -14.44 14.04 10.25
N ALA A 87 -14.00 14.79 9.22
CA ALA A 87 -13.82 16.22 9.30
C ALA A 87 -15.16 16.99 9.32
N PRO A 88 -15.22 18.16 10.00
CA PRO A 88 -16.43 18.97 10.04
C PRO A 88 -16.76 19.65 8.71
N ASN A 89 -15.80 19.75 7.79
CA ASN A 89 -15.95 20.31 6.45
C ASN A 89 -14.83 19.83 5.52
N VAL A 90 -15.04 20.02 4.22
CA VAL A 90 -14.14 19.55 3.16
C VAL A 90 -12.77 20.24 3.19
N ASP A 91 -12.69 21.52 3.55
CA ASP A 91 -11.40 22.24 3.70
C ASP A 91 -10.55 21.63 4.81
N GLY A 92 -11.16 21.33 5.97
CA GLY A 92 -10.49 20.65 7.08
C GLY A 92 -10.02 19.24 6.72
N ALA A 93 -10.84 18.51 5.96
CA ALA A 93 -10.45 17.20 5.41
C ALA A 93 -9.24 17.32 4.49
N PHE A 94 -9.26 18.28 3.55
CA PHE A 94 -8.17 18.53 2.62
C PHE A 94 -6.87 18.91 3.34
N CYS A 95 -6.92 19.86 4.28
CA CYS A 95 -5.75 20.27 5.05
C CYS A 95 -5.16 19.10 5.84
N SER A 96 -6.01 18.30 6.50
CA SER A 96 -5.56 17.12 7.26
C SER A 96 -4.92 16.07 6.33
N PHE A 97 -5.53 15.85 5.16
CA PHE A 97 -5.03 14.91 4.16
C PHE A 97 -3.67 15.37 3.61
N ALA A 98 -3.58 16.62 3.16
CA ALA A 98 -2.34 17.19 2.65
C ALA A 98 -1.22 17.13 3.69
N TRP A 99 -1.52 17.51 4.94
CA TRP A 99 -0.55 17.48 6.04
C TRP A 99 -0.03 16.06 6.31
N LEU A 100 -0.93 15.07 6.36
CA LEU A 100 -0.57 13.67 6.51
C LEU A 100 0.30 13.19 5.35
N MET A 101 -0.10 13.44 4.10
CA MET A 101 0.67 13.01 2.93
C MET A 101 2.06 13.67 2.88
N LEU A 102 2.17 14.94 3.27
CA LEU A 102 3.44 15.68 3.32
C LEU A 102 4.35 15.22 4.47
N SER A 103 3.81 14.55 5.49
CA SER A 103 4.59 13.95 6.58
C SER A 103 5.24 12.61 6.20
N LEU A 104 4.94 12.08 5.02
CA LEU A 104 5.52 10.84 4.51
C LEU A 104 6.78 11.15 3.67
N PRO A 105 7.67 10.16 3.49
CA PRO A 105 8.73 10.26 2.48
C PRO A 105 8.15 10.62 1.10
N SER A 106 8.87 11.46 0.34
CA SER A 106 8.41 11.97 -0.95
C SER A 106 8.15 10.86 -1.99
N ASN A 107 8.83 9.73 -1.85
CA ASN A 107 8.71 8.54 -2.69
C ASN A 107 7.80 7.46 -2.10
N PHE A 108 7.06 7.73 -1.01
CA PHE A 108 6.29 6.71 -0.28
C PHE A 108 5.35 5.91 -1.19
N PHE A 109 4.56 6.59 -2.03
CA PHE A 109 3.61 5.93 -2.93
C PHE A 109 4.22 5.38 -4.22
N ASP A 110 5.46 5.71 -4.54
CA ASP A 110 6.18 5.12 -5.67
C ASP A 110 6.75 3.75 -5.25
N ASP A 111 7.67 3.74 -4.28
CA ASP A 111 8.31 2.53 -3.75
C ASP A 111 8.67 2.63 -2.26
N GLY A 112 8.60 3.82 -1.65
CA GLY A 112 9.02 4.04 -0.27
C GLY A 112 8.19 3.25 0.75
N HIS A 113 6.91 2.97 0.48
CA HIS A 113 6.10 2.09 1.31
C HIS A 113 6.68 0.66 1.38
N ARG A 114 7.32 0.17 0.32
CA ARG A 114 7.98 -1.15 0.32
C ARG A 114 9.17 -1.17 1.27
N VAL A 115 9.88 -0.06 1.39
CA VAL A 115 10.96 0.10 2.38
C VAL A 115 10.38 -0.03 3.79
N GLU A 116 9.26 0.61 4.09
CA GLU A 116 8.61 0.51 5.41
C GLU A 116 8.08 -0.90 5.68
N VAL A 117 7.48 -1.58 4.69
CA VAL A 117 7.04 -2.99 4.77
C VAL A 117 8.21 -3.90 5.12
N ARG A 118 9.31 -3.77 4.38
CA ARG A 118 10.52 -4.58 4.56
C ARG A 118 11.23 -4.25 5.89
N ALA A 119 11.22 -2.98 6.30
CA ALA A 119 11.73 -2.56 7.60
C ALA A 119 10.90 -3.16 8.74
N LEU A 120 9.57 -3.16 8.63
CA LEU A 120 8.67 -3.82 9.58
C LEU A 120 8.98 -5.33 9.68
N ARG A 121 9.19 -6.00 8.54
CA ARG A 121 9.60 -7.41 8.52
C ARG A 121 10.93 -7.64 9.24
N ILE A 122 11.94 -6.82 8.99
CA ILE A 122 13.25 -6.92 9.64
C ILE A 122 13.13 -6.73 11.15
N LEU A 123 12.38 -5.72 11.60
CA LEU A 123 12.15 -5.46 13.02
C LEU A 123 11.36 -6.60 13.69
N ALA A 124 10.35 -7.14 13.00
CA ALA A 124 9.60 -8.30 13.48
C ALA A 124 10.50 -9.54 13.60
N ALA A 125 11.35 -9.81 12.60
CA ALA A 125 12.28 -10.94 12.62
C ALA A 125 13.37 -10.83 13.70
N GLN A 126 13.83 -9.62 13.99
CA GLN A 126 14.73 -9.37 15.13
C GLN A 126 14.05 -9.64 16.48
N ARG A 127 12.74 -9.40 16.57
CA ARG A 127 11.98 -9.51 17.82
C ARG A 127 11.41 -10.90 18.07
N TRP A 128 11.01 -11.59 17.00
CA TRP A 128 10.35 -12.91 17.04
C TRP A 128 10.91 -13.83 15.94
N PRO A 129 12.19 -14.22 16.02
CA PRO A 129 12.86 -15.00 14.99
C PRO A 129 12.18 -16.36 14.74
N ASP A 130 11.61 -16.97 15.77
CA ASP A 130 10.94 -18.29 15.69
C ASP A 130 9.58 -18.22 14.96
N VAL A 131 8.98 -17.03 14.84
CA VAL A 131 7.70 -16.82 14.13
C VAL A 131 7.95 -16.28 12.73
N MET A 132 8.97 -15.43 12.59
CA MET A 132 9.31 -14.74 11.36
C MET A 132 10.38 -15.50 10.58
N GLU A 133 10.03 -16.71 10.14
CA GLU A 133 10.90 -17.53 9.30
C GLU A 133 10.82 -17.12 7.82
N PRO A 134 11.83 -17.48 6.98
CA PRO A 134 11.85 -17.12 5.57
C PRO A 134 10.60 -17.48 4.76
N ALA A 135 9.95 -18.60 5.10
CA ALA A 135 8.71 -19.04 4.44
C ALA A 135 7.54 -18.06 4.64
N VAL A 136 7.56 -17.25 5.71
CA VAL A 136 6.48 -16.30 6.05
C VAL A 136 6.70 -14.94 5.39
N TYR A 137 7.94 -14.64 4.95
CA TYR A 137 8.32 -13.29 4.52
C TYR A 137 7.48 -12.76 3.35
N GLU A 138 7.23 -13.57 2.33
CA GLU A 138 6.43 -13.14 1.18
C GLU A 138 4.98 -12.86 1.57
N THR A 139 4.37 -13.76 2.34
CA THR A 139 3.00 -13.62 2.86
C THR A 139 2.88 -12.39 3.75
N PHE A 140 3.87 -12.17 4.61
CA PHE A 140 3.97 -11.00 5.48
C PHE A 140 4.01 -9.70 4.69
N GLU A 141 4.89 -9.62 3.70
CA GLU A 141 5.04 -8.41 2.89
C GLU A 141 3.80 -8.13 2.06
N LEU A 142 3.12 -9.17 1.55
CA LEU A 142 1.85 -9.03 0.85
C LEU A 142 0.77 -8.38 1.74
N VAL A 143 0.57 -8.89 2.96
CA VAL A 143 -0.44 -8.37 3.89
C VAL A 143 -0.07 -6.97 4.38
N THR A 144 1.17 -6.78 4.82
CA THR A 144 1.61 -5.50 5.40
C THR A 144 1.77 -4.39 4.36
N THR A 145 1.94 -4.73 3.08
CA THR A 145 1.84 -3.74 1.99
C THR A 145 0.49 -3.05 2.01
N GLN A 146 -0.60 -3.80 2.14
CA GLN A 146 -1.94 -3.21 2.22
C GLN A 146 -2.07 -2.32 3.46
N TRP A 147 -1.52 -2.74 4.60
CA TRP A 147 -1.57 -1.98 5.85
C TRP A 147 -0.88 -0.62 5.72
N LEU A 148 0.36 -0.62 5.24
CA LEU A 148 1.17 0.59 5.20
C LEU A 148 0.81 1.49 4.02
N LEU A 149 0.49 0.93 2.85
CA LEU A 149 0.13 1.72 1.67
C LEU A 149 -1.19 2.48 1.85
N SER A 150 -2.15 1.89 2.59
CA SER A 150 -3.42 2.54 2.96
C SER A 150 -3.32 3.36 4.26
N LEU A 151 -2.13 3.43 4.89
CA LEU A 151 -1.94 4.01 6.22
C LEU A 151 -2.99 3.53 7.22
N TRP A 152 -3.25 2.22 7.21
CA TRP A 152 -4.23 1.52 8.07
C TRP A 152 -5.71 1.74 7.71
N ALA A 153 -6.03 2.60 6.73
CA ALA A 153 -7.40 2.85 6.31
C ALA A 153 -8.04 1.58 5.71
N GLY A 154 -9.22 1.21 6.21
CA GLY A 154 -9.90 -0.03 5.82
C GLY A 154 -9.34 -1.29 6.48
N ILE A 155 -8.29 -1.15 7.31
CA ILE A 155 -7.69 -2.23 8.11
C ILE A 155 -8.09 -2.04 9.57
N LEU A 156 -7.84 -0.86 10.12
CA LEU A 156 -8.22 -0.50 11.49
C LEU A 156 -9.54 0.29 11.52
N PRO A 157 -10.25 0.29 12.66
CA PRO A 157 -11.36 1.20 12.89
C PRO A 157 -10.93 2.66 12.68
N GLN A 158 -11.78 3.47 12.04
CA GLN A 158 -11.46 4.87 11.69
C GLN A 158 -10.92 5.70 12.87
N PRO A 159 -11.46 5.61 14.11
CA PRO A 159 -10.89 6.34 15.25
C PRO A 159 -9.43 5.98 15.54
N CYS A 160 -9.04 4.71 15.33
CA CYS A 160 -7.66 4.27 15.47
C CYS A 160 -6.76 4.90 14.40
N CYS A 161 -7.20 4.88 13.14
CA CYS A 161 -6.47 5.52 12.03
C CYS A 161 -6.22 7.01 12.32
N LEU A 162 -7.26 7.75 12.70
CA LEU A 162 -7.14 9.18 13.02
C LEU A 162 -6.16 9.44 14.17
N ALA A 163 -6.18 8.60 15.21
CA ALA A 163 -5.27 8.73 16.34
C ALA A 163 -3.81 8.44 15.92
N ILE A 164 -3.58 7.41 15.10
CA ILE A 164 -2.26 7.07 14.54
C ILE A 164 -1.75 8.21 13.67
N TRP A 165 -2.57 8.74 12.77
CA TRP A 165 -2.19 9.84 11.88
C TRP A 165 -1.86 11.11 12.67
N ALA A 166 -2.64 11.42 13.71
CA ALA A 166 -2.32 12.53 14.60
C ALA A 166 -0.93 12.36 15.22
N LEU A 167 -0.56 11.16 15.66
CA LEU A 167 0.78 10.88 16.16
C LEU A 167 1.85 11.03 15.09
N MET A 168 1.66 10.43 13.92
CA MET A 168 2.63 10.51 12.81
C MET A 168 2.96 11.95 12.44
N THR A 169 1.95 12.81 12.42
CA THR A 169 2.09 14.23 12.04
C THR A 169 2.67 15.13 13.12
N THR A 170 2.77 14.65 14.36
CA THR A 170 3.30 15.40 15.52
C THR A 170 4.58 14.78 16.09
N ASP A 171 5.03 13.68 15.52
CA ASP A 171 6.28 13.02 15.89
C ASP A 171 7.48 13.91 15.51
N GLU A 172 8.46 13.97 16.41
CA GLU A 172 9.68 14.74 16.21
C GLU A 172 10.63 14.04 15.22
N HIS A 173 10.42 12.74 14.97
CA HIS A 173 11.22 11.96 14.04
C HIS A 173 10.65 12.01 12.63
N PHE A 174 11.50 12.32 11.65
CA PHE A 174 11.17 12.22 10.24
C PHE A 174 12.12 11.24 9.52
N PRO A 175 11.61 10.22 8.82
CA PRO A 175 10.20 9.80 8.79
C PRO A 175 9.77 9.16 10.12
N SER A 176 8.52 9.42 10.53
CA SER A 176 7.95 8.87 11.77
C SER A 176 8.03 7.34 11.79
N ASP A 177 8.31 6.76 12.96
CA ASP A 177 8.35 5.30 13.15
C ASP A 177 7.03 4.74 13.71
N ILE A 178 6.02 5.60 13.93
CA ILE A 178 4.74 5.24 14.54
C ILE A 178 4.04 4.10 13.78
N SER A 179 4.01 4.14 12.45
CA SER A 179 3.43 3.06 11.66
C SER A 179 4.14 1.71 11.89
N LEU A 180 5.46 1.71 12.02
CA LEU A 180 6.21 0.49 12.33
C LEU A 180 5.85 -0.03 13.72
N ARG A 181 5.72 0.86 14.71
CA ARG A 181 5.31 0.49 16.07
C ARG A 181 3.90 -0.08 16.12
N VAL A 182 2.95 0.53 15.41
CA VAL A 182 1.58 0.02 15.29
C VAL A 182 1.59 -1.38 14.67
N GLY A 183 2.32 -1.57 13.56
CA GLY A 183 2.45 -2.88 12.93
C GLY A 183 2.99 -3.95 13.89
N LEU A 184 4.03 -3.63 14.67
CA LEU A 184 4.56 -4.54 15.67
C LEU A 184 3.58 -4.83 16.82
N VAL A 185 2.80 -3.84 17.27
CA VAL A 185 1.76 -4.07 18.29
C VAL A 185 0.68 -5.01 17.78
N LEU A 186 0.22 -4.82 16.54
CA LEU A 186 -0.78 -5.70 15.92
C LEU A 186 -0.25 -7.13 15.75
N LEU A 187 1.00 -7.27 15.30
CA LEU A 187 1.67 -8.56 15.19
C LEU A 187 1.81 -9.25 16.55
N ALA A 188 2.21 -8.50 17.59
CA ALA A 188 2.36 -9.02 18.95
C ALA A 188 1.08 -9.69 19.47
N ASN A 189 -0.09 -9.17 19.09
CA ASN A 189 -1.38 -9.72 19.50
C ASN A 189 -1.76 -11.02 18.79
N ALA A 190 -1.16 -11.31 17.64
CA ALA A 190 -1.46 -12.48 16.81
C ALA A 190 -0.30 -13.48 16.70
N LEU A 191 0.77 -13.32 17.49
CA LEU A 191 1.97 -14.16 17.37
C LEU A 191 1.67 -15.64 17.51
N MET A 192 0.81 -16.02 18.46
CA MET A 192 0.44 -17.42 18.67
C MET A 192 -0.31 -17.98 17.46
N ASP A 193 -1.28 -17.23 16.93
CA ASP A 193 -2.06 -17.65 15.76
C ASP A 193 -1.18 -17.75 14.51
N ILE A 194 -0.23 -16.83 14.33
CA ILE A 194 0.74 -16.87 13.22
C ILE A 194 1.65 -18.09 13.37
N HIS A 195 2.20 -18.31 14.56
CA HIS A 195 3.08 -19.45 14.84
C HIS A 195 2.36 -20.78 14.61
N ASP A 196 1.14 -20.94 15.11
CA ASP A 196 0.35 -22.15 14.94
C ASP A 196 -0.04 -22.38 13.46
N ALA A 197 -0.30 -21.31 12.72
CA ALA A 197 -0.53 -21.37 11.29
C ALA A 197 0.71 -21.83 10.51
N VAL A 198 1.89 -21.30 10.84
CA VAL A 198 3.16 -21.70 10.23
C VAL A 198 3.49 -23.16 10.50
N LEU A 199 3.29 -23.63 11.74
CA LEU A 199 3.45 -25.04 12.08
C LEU A 199 2.47 -25.93 11.31
N SER A 200 1.22 -25.50 11.17
CA SER A 200 0.19 -26.26 10.44
C SER A 200 0.54 -26.39 8.95
N ASP A 201 0.93 -25.28 8.31
CA ASP A 201 1.31 -25.27 6.90
C ASP A 201 2.57 -26.15 6.65
N THR A 202 3.52 -26.16 7.58
CA THR A 202 4.73 -27.00 7.50
C THR A 202 4.38 -28.50 7.57
N LEU A 203 3.49 -28.89 8.49
CA LEU A 203 3.05 -30.28 8.62
C LEU A 203 2.24 -30.75 7.41
N GLU A 204 1.43 -29.87 6.82
CA GLU A 204 0.66 -30.19 5.60
C GLU A 204 1.59 -30.38 4.39
N GLN A 205 2.65 -29.59 4.26
CA GLN A 205 3.66 -29.75 3.20
C GLN A 205 4.47 -31.05 3.36
N GLU A 206 4.86 -31.42 4.58
CA GLU A 206 5.56 -32.70 4.83
C GLU A 206 4.66 -33.92 4.55
N GLY A 207 3.36 -33.82 4.86
CA GLY A 207 2.37 -34.85 4.57
C GLY A 207 2.00 -34.95 3.08
N ALA A 208 2.05 -33.84 2.35
CA ALA A 208 1.79 -33.76 0.93
C ALA A 208 3.09 -33.99 0.13
N CYS A 209 3.61 -35.21 0.14
CA CYS A 209 4.62 -35.71 -0.80
C CYS A 209 4.09 -35.81 -2.25
N ILE A 210 3.32 -34.83 -2.72
CA ILE A 210 2.73 -34.75 -4.06
C ILE A 210 3.42 -33.59 -4.77
N ALA A 211 4.12 -33.93 -5.85
CA ALA A 211 4.90 -33.06 -6.72
C ALA A 211 4.29 -31.67 -6.96
N TYR A 212 4.64 -30.70 -6.12
CA TYR A 212 4.54 -29.29 -6.48
C TYR A 212 5.74 -28.95 -7.37
N SER A 213 5.48 -28.32 -8.52
CA SER A 213 6.53 -27.80 -9.39
C SER A 213 7.35 -26.77 -8.61
N GLU A 214 8.67 -26.87 -8.65
CA GLU A 214 9.65 -26.03 -7.93
C GLU A 214 9.56 -24.52 -8.24
N ASP A 215 8.68 -24.09 -9.15
CA ASP A 215 8.69 -22.76 -9.76
C ASP A 215 7.61 -21.78 -9.26
N GLU A 216 6.68 -22.19 -8.38
CA GLU A 216 5.69 -21.25 -7.81
C GLU A 216 5.82 -21.10 -6.29
N PRO A 217 6.11 -19.88 -5.78
CA PRO A 217 6.05 -19.62 -4.34
C PRO A 217 4.61 -19.82 -3.85
N SER A 218 4.45 -20.83 -3.00
CA SER A 218 3.18 -21.13 -2.34
C SER A 218 2.95 -20.11 -1.22
N VAL A 219 2.00 -19.20 -1.39
CA VAL A 219 1.53 -18.34 -0.30
C VAL A 219 0.94 -19.23 0.78
N CYS A 220 1.48 -19.15 1.99
CA CYS A 220 1.03 -19.89 3.16
C CYS A 220 -0.38 -19.41 3.56
N CYS A 221 -1.42 -20.13 3.11
CA CYS A 221 -2.82 -19.73 3.28
C CYS A 221 -3.22 -19.53 4.75
N ALA A 222 -2.70 -20.36 5.67
CA ALA A 222 -2.98 -20.21 7.09
C ALA A 222 -2.26 -18.98 7.66
N ALA A 223 -0.97 -18.80 7.34
CA ALA A 223 -0.20 -17.64 7.78
C ALA A 223 -0.80 -16.33 7.26
N TYR A 224 -1.28 -16.31 6.02
CA TYR A 224 -1.98 -15.18 5.42
C TYR A 224 -3.23 -14.81 6.22
N SER A 225 -4.03 -15.80 6.58
CA SER A 225 -5.26 -15.62 7.35
C SER A 225 -4.97 -15.12 8.77
N ALA A 226 -3.95 -15.67 9.43
CA ALA A 226 -3.52 -15.24 10.77
C ALA A 226 -2.99 -13.79 10.74
N LEU A 227 -2.19 -13.44 9.74
CA LEU A 227 -1.72 -12.07 9.53
C LEU A 227 -2.88 -11.11 9.26
N GLN A 228 -3.87 -11.48 8.44
CA GLN A 228 -5.06 -10.63 8.25
C GLN A 228 -5.86 -10.43 9.55
N GLN A 229 -5.95 -11.45 10.40
CA GLN A 229 -6.63 -11.35 11.70
C GLN A 229 -5.86 -10.48 12.69
N ALA A 230 -4.53 -10.45 12.62
CA ALA A 230 -3.70 -9.56 13.43
C ALA A 230 -4.09 -8.08 13.29
N ALA A 231 -4.60 -7.70 12.11
CA ALA A 231 -5.08 -6.36 11.84
C ALA A 231 -6.44 -6.02 12.50
N GLN A 232 -7.16 -6.99 13.06
CA GLN A 232 -8.47 -6.80 13.67
C GLN A 232 -8.34 -6.31 15.12
N TRP A 233 -7.90 -5.07 15.30
CA TRP A 233 -7.80 -4.46 16.62
C TRP A 233 -9.18 -4.32 17.28
N HIS A 234 -9.35 -4.96 18.44
CA HIS A 234 -10.59 -4.94 19.22
C HIS A 234 -10.59 -3.91 20.37
N GLY A 235 -9.46 -3.27 20.65
CA GLY A 235 -9.38 -2.20 21.64
C GLY A 235 -9.89 -0.87 21.09
N ASP A 236 -9.90 0.15 21.96
CA ASP A 236 -10.12 1.53 21.53
C ASP A 236 -8.85 2.16 20.90
N SER A 237 -8.99 3.38 20.38
CA SER A 237 -7.86 4.11 19.79
C SER A 237 -6.78 4.45 20.81
N ASP A 238 -7.16 4.72 22.06
CA ASP A 238 -6.26 5.20 23.10
C ASP A 238 -5.34 4.10 23.59
N SER A 239 -5.87 2.88 23.74
CA SER A 239 -5.10 1.68 24.08
C SER A 239 -4.12 1.31 22.96
N LEU A 240 -4.50 1.44 21.69
CA LEU A 240 -3.58 1.20 20.57
C LEU A 240 -2.44 2.24 20.57
N VAL A 241 -2.78 3.51 20.76
CA VAL A 241 -1.80 4.61 20.86
C VAL A 241 -0.87 4.40 22.05
N ALA A 242 -1.41 4.03 23.21
CA ALA A 242 -0.63 3.77 24.42
C ALA A 242 0.33 2.59 24.21
N ALA A 243 -0.15 1.48 23.63
CA ALA A 243 0.67 0.32 23.30
C ALA A 243 1.78 0.67 22.30
N SER A 244 1.45 1.42 21.25
CA SER A 244 2.42 1.85 20.23
C SER A 244 3.49 2.78 20.80
N ARG A 245 3.13 3.66 21.75
CA ARG A 245 4.09 4.52 22.46
C ARG A 245 4.93 3.76 23.47
N ALA A 246 4.36 2.78 24.16
CA ALA A 246 5.06 1.94 25.12
C ALA A 246 6.09 1.01 24.43
N LEU A 247 5.88 0.71 23.15
CA LEU A 247 6.82 -0.03 22.35
C LEU A 247 8.08 0.81 22.09
N HIS A 248 9.15 0.53 22.84
CA HIS A 248 10.45 1.15 22.62
C HIS A 248 11.11 0.55 21.37
N LEU A 249 11.25 1.36 20.32
CA LEU A 249 12.12 1.10 19.18
C LEU A 249 13.27 2.11 19.21
N PRO A 250 14.52 1.68 19.46
CA PRO A 250 15.66 2.58 19.37
C PRO A 250 15.76 3.18 17.97
N SER A 251 15.93 4.50 17.86
CA SER A 251 15.98 5.20 16.55
C SER A 251 17.05 4.62 15.61
N HIS A 252 18.18 4.17 16.17
CA HIS A 252 19.23 3.46 15.42
C HIS A 252 18.70 2.17 14.76
N SER A 253 17.94 1.35 15.49
CA SER A 253 17.40 0.09 14.96
C SER A 253 16.40 0.33 13.83
N VAL A 254 15.57 1.36 13.95
CA VAL A 254 14.63 1.76 12.88
C VAL A 254 15.39 2.23 11.64
N HIS A 255 16.41 3.07 11.84
CA HIS A 255 17.26 3.54 10.75
C HIS A 255 17.96 2.38 10.04
N GLU A 256 18.60 1.49 10.79
CA GLU A 256 19.28 0.30 10.27
C GLU A 256 18.33 -0.62 9.50
N ALA A 257 17.11 -0.84 10.01
CA ALA A 257 16.10 -1.64 9.33
C ALA A 257 15.68 -1.01 8.00
N ARG A 258 15.44 0.31 7.96
CA ARG A 258 15.10 1.05 6.73
C ARG A 258 16.25 1.03 5.71
N THR A 259 17.48 1.25 6.15
CA THR A 259 18.66 1.18 5.27
C THR A 259 18.83 -0.22 4.69
N THR A 260 18.72 -1.26 5.52
CA THR A 260 18.82 -2.65 5.09
C THR A 260 17.71 -3.01 4.11
N ALA A 261 16.47 -2.59 4.39
CA ALA A 261 15.32 -2.75 3.51
C ALA A 261 15.55 -2.10 2.14
N SER A 262 16.01 -0.85 2.10
CA SER A 262 16.32 -0.15 0.86
C SER A 262 17.36 -0.90 0.02
N ILE A 263 18.47 -1.33 0.65
CA ILE A 263 19.54 -2.08 -0.04
C ILE A 263 19.01 -3.39 -0.64
N GLN A 264 18.17 -4.12 0.10
CA GLN A 264 17.57 -5.37 -0.38
C GLN A 264 16.66 -5.13 -1.59
N LEU A 265 15.82 -4.10 -1.54
CA LEU A 265 14.90 -3.75 -2.63
C LEU A 265 15.64 -3.27 -3.88
N ASP A 266 16.72 -2.49 -3.71
CA ASP A 266 17.58 -2.06 -4.82
C ASP A 266 18.25 -3.27 -5.50
N ALA A 267 18.72 -4.22 -4.70
CA ALA A 267 19.34 -5.46 -5.20
C ALA A 267 18.34 -6.33 -5.98
N GLU A 268 17.11 -6.49 -5.45
CA GLU A 268 16.02 -7.22 -6.10
C GLU A 268 15.60 -6.56 -7.42
N THR A 269 15.45 -5.24 -7.42
CA THR A 269 15.09 -4.46 -8.62
C THR A 269 16.16 -4.65 -9.70
N GLY A 270 17.43 -4.49 -9.35
CA GLY A 270 18.53 -4.71 -10.28
C GLY A 270 18.65 -6.17 -10.76
N ALA A 271 18.30 -7.16 -9.93
CA ALA A 271 18.22 -8.56 -10.35
C ALA A 271 17.09 -8.78 -11.37
N ARG A 272 15.90 -8.24 -11.11
CA ARG A 272 14.73 -8.34 -11.99
C ARG A 272 14.95 -7.68 -13.35
N GLU A 273 15.57 -6.50 -13.38
CA GLU A 273 15.89 -5.79 -14.61
C GLU A 273 16.87 -6.58 -15.48
N ARG A 274 17.91 -7.16 -14.87
CA ARG A 274 18.87 -8.04 -15.56
C ARG A 274 18.18 -9.28 -16.14
N ALA A 275 17.35 -9.96 -15.34
CA ALA A 275 16.59 -11.13 -15.78
C ALA A 275 15.67 -10.78 -16.97
N THR A 276 14.98 -9.63 -16.90
CA THR A 276 14.10 -9.15 -17.98
C THR A 276 14.89 -8.82 -19.26
N ALA A 277 16.04 -8.17 -19.12
CA ALA A 277 16.92 -7.86 -20.25
C ALA A 277 17.47 -9.14 -20.91
N GLU A 278 17.87 -10.14 -20.10
CA GLU A 278 18.30 -11.44 -20.60
C GLU A 278 17.17 -12.19 -21.32
N ALA A 279 15.96 -12.20 -20.76
CA ALA A 279 14.79 -12.82 -21.38
C ALA A 279 14.50 -12.19 -22.75
N ARG A 280 14.50 -10.84 -22.84
CA ARG A 280 14.33 -10.11 -24.11
C ARG A 280 15.44 -10.46 -25.11
N ALA A 281 16.69 -10.55 -24.65
CA ALA A 281 17.82 -10.95 -25.51
C ALA A 281 17.75 -12.41 -25.98
N ARG A 282 17.19 -13.32 -25.18
CA ARG A 282 16.93 -14.72 -25.57
C ARG A 282 15.79 -14.79 -26.60
N ALA A 283 14.69 -14.08 -26.37
CA ALA A 283 13.56 -14.01 -27.29
C ALA A 283 13.98 -13.48 -28.67
N LYS A 284 14.76 -12.39 -28.71
CA LYS A 284 15.29 -11.84 -29.97
C LYS A 284 16.19 -12.83 -30.72
N ARG A 285 17.07 -13.54 -30.01
CA ARG A 285 17.92 -14.58 -30.63
C ARG A 285 17.11 -15.73 -31.20
N HIS A 286 16.06 -16.15 -30.51
CA HIS A 286 15.16 -17.20 -30.99
C HIS A 286 14.39 -16.75 -32.25
N GLU A 287 13.89 -15.50 -32.28
CA GLU A 287 13.25 -14.92 -33.46
C GLU A 287 14.20 -14.83 -34.66
N GLU A 288 15.44 -14.38 -34.44
CA GLU A 288 16.48 -14.33 -35.48
C GLU A 288 16.82 -15.73 -36.02
N GLN A 289 16.89 -16.75 -35.16
CA GLN A 289 17.08 -18.14 -35.56
C GLN A 289 15.91 -18.67 -36.37
N GLN A 290 14.66 -18.39 -35.97
CA GLN A 290 13.47 -18.77 -36.73
C GLN A 290 13.44 -18.10 -38.10
N LYS A 291 13.77 -16.80 -38.19
CA LYS A 291 13.90 -16.09 -39.48
C LYS A 291 15.00 -16.67 -40.35
N ALA A 292 16.14 -17.03 -39.76
CA ALA A 292 17.25 -17.66 -40.48
C ALA A 292 16.87 -19.05 -41.02
N GLN A 293 16.17 -19.86 -40.22
CA GLN A 293 15.63 -21.16 -40.66
C GLN A 293 14.62 -20.98 -41.79
N ALA A 294 13.66 -20.06 -41.66
CA ALA A 294 12.68 -19.78 -42.71
C ALA A 294 13.33 -19.36 -44.04
N ARG A 295 14.41 -18.57 -43.99
CA ARG A 295 15.20 -18.22 -45.19
C ARG A 295 15.95 -19.43 -45.77
N ALA A 296 16.45 -20.33 -44.93
CA ALA A 296 17.15 -21.53 -45.37
C ALA A 296 16.25 -22.54 -46.08
N PHE A 297 14.96 -22.61 -45.73
CA PHE A 297 13.99 -23.48 -46.41
C PHE A 297 13.53 -22.94 -47.78
N GLY A 298 13.93 -21.73 -48.16
CA GLY A 298 13.59 -21.10 -49.44
C GLY A 298 12.10 -20.76 -49.59
N PRO A 299 11.71 -19.96 -50.60
CA PRO A 299 10.30 -19.87 -50.97
C PRO A 299 9.80 -21.27 -51.32
N LEU A 300 8.65 -21.67 -50.76
CA LEU A 300 7.98 -22.90 -51.17
C LEU A 300 7.90 -22.90 -52.69
N PRO A 301 8.33 -23.97 -53.37
CA PRO A 301 8.33 -24.01 -54.82
C PRO A 301 6.89 -23.81 -55.32
N ALA A 302 6.71 -23.04 -56.40
CA ALA A 302 5.41 -22.58 -56.89
C ALA A 302 4.37 -23.70 -57.17
N TRP A 303 4.78 -24.98 -57.23
CA TRP A 303 3.85 -26.11 -57.32
C TRP A 303 3.13 -26.42 -55.99
N ALA A 304 3.65 -25.97 -54.85
CA ALA A 304 3.00 -26.11 -53.54
C ALA A 304 1.81 -25.13 -53.38
N GLU A 305 1.81 -23.98 -54.07
CA GLU A 305 0.68 -23.04 -54.07
C GLU A 305 -0.55 -23.58 -54.84
N GLY A 306 -0.36 -24.56 -55.73
CA GLY A 306 -1.44 -25.21 -56.47
C GLY A 306 -2.04 -26.46 -55.82
N ALA A 307 -1.37 -27.05 -54.82
CA ALA A 307 -1.79 -28.31 -54.19
C ALA A 307 -2.55 -28.11 -52.86
N ALA A 308 -2.52 -26.93 -52.25
CA ALA A 308 -3.18 -26.66 -50.98
C ALA A 308 -4.69 -26.35 -51.10
N LEU A 309 -5.23 -26.25 -52.32
CA LEU A 309 -6.66 -25.95 -52.56
C LEU A 309 -7.50 -27.18 -52.97
N THR A 310 -6.93 -28.38 -53.01
CA THR A 310 -7.69 -29.59 -53.30
C THR A 310 -7.49 -30.63 -52.20
N THR A 311 -8.56 -30.79 -51.42
CA THR A 311 -8.82 -31.90 -50.49
C THR A 311 -8.03 -31.91 -49.18
N TRP A 312 -8.42 -31.04 -48.25
CA TRP A 312 -8.55 -31.49 -46.87
C TRP A 312 -9.86 -32.29 -46.76
N PRO A 313 -9.84 -33.59 -46.43
CA PRO A 313 -11.06 -34.27 -46.04
C PRO A 313 -11.54 -33.66 -44.72
N SER A 314 -12.79 -33.20 -44.74
CA SER A 314 -13.57 -32.86 -43.55
C SER A 314 -13.66 -34.08 -42.64
N THR A 315 -12.64 -34.28 -41.83
CA THR A 315 -12.64 -35.27 -40.74
C THR A 315 -13.03 -34.49 -39.49
N THR A 316 -14.29 -34.67 -39.12
CA THR A 316 -14.87 -34.50 -37.78
C THR A 316 -14.07 -33.68 -36.77
N ALA A 317 -14.63 -32.50 -36.47
CA ALA A 317 -14.27 -31.65 -35.36
C ALA A 317 -14.16 -32.45 -34.04
N ASP A 318 -12.98 -32.39 -33.43
CA ASP A 318 -12.77 -32.62 -31.99
C ASP A 318 -12.57 -31.24 -31.34
N PRO A 319 -13.40 -30.81 -30.38
CA PRO A 319 -13.33 -29.47 -29.80
C PRO A 319 -12.34 -29.46 -28.63
N VAL A 320 -11.03 -29.55 -28.89
CA VAL A 320 -10.01 -29.49 -27.81
C VAL A 320 -8.83 -28.54 -28.13
N LEU A 321 -8.78 -27.92 -29.31
CA LEU A 321 -7.59 -27.17 -29.74
C LEU A 321 -7.86 -25.74 -30.19
N GLU A 322 -8.81 -25.07 -29.55
CA GLU A 322 -9.11 -23.64 -29.78
C GLU A 322 -8.64 -22.72 -28.62
N GLY A 323 -7.68 -23.19 -27.82
CA GLY A 323 -7.22 -22.48 -26.61
C GLY A 323 -5.80 -21.89 -26.65
N ARG A 324 -5.12 -21.80 -27.80
CA ARG A 324 -3.67 -21.53 -27.82
C ARG A 324 -3.15 -20.40 -28.70
N LEU A 325 -4.00 -19.48 -29.14
CA LEU A 325 -3.56 -18.24 -29.80
C LEU A 325 -4.29 -17.03 -29.23
N GLN A 326 -3.90 -16.63 -28.02
CA GLN A 326 -3.96 -15.25 -27.55
C GLN A 326 -2.62 -14.93 -26.89
N LEU A 327 -1.68 -14.47 -27.71
CA LEU A 327 -0.37 -13.98 -27.31
C LEU A 327 -0.25 -12.58 -27.92
N GLU A 328 -0.93 -11.62 -27.30
CA GLU A 328 -0.67 -10.18 -27.43
C GLU A 328 -1.40 -9.48 -26.26
N GLU A 329 -0.74 -8.51 -25.62
CA GLU A 329 -1.08 -7.79 -24.37
C GLU A 329 -0.77 -8.48 -23.03
N PHE A 330 0.51 -8.67 -22.74
CA PHE A 330 1.02 -8.70 -21.36
C PHE A 330 2.21 -7.74 -21.24
N ASP A 331 1.93 -6.45 -21.13
CA ASP A 331 2.93 -5.43 -20.75
C ASP A 331 2.36 -4.45 -19.70
N ARG A 332 1.57 -4.99 -18.76
CA ARG A 332 1.32 -4.37 -17.45
C ARG A 332 1.36 -5.46 -16.38
N PRO A 333 2.02 -5.23 -15.22
CA PRO A 333 1.84 -6.12 -14.08
C PRO A 333 0.35 -6.11 -13.69
N PRO A 334 -0.25 -7.25 -13.33
CA PRO A 334 -1.58 -7.25 -12.78
C PRO A 334 -1.51 -6.56 -11.42
N GLN A 335 -1.96 -5.31 -11.35
CA GLN A 335 -2.54 -4.79 -10.11
C GLN A 335 -3.82 -5.59 -9.91
N GLN A 336 -3.71 -6.73 -9.22
CA GLN A 336 -4.88 -7.45 -8.77
C GLN A 336 -5.68 -6.50 -7.88
N ALA A 337 -6.82 -6.05 -8.37
CA ALA A 337 -7.85 -5.47 -7.52
C ALA A 337 -8.27 -6.57 -6.55
N ILE A 338 -7.73 -6.54 -5.33
CA ILE A 338 -8.17 -7.40 -4.23
C ILE A 338 -9.63 -7.01 -3.96
N PRO A 339 -10.63 -7.88 -4.21
CA PRO A 339 -12.01 -7.54 -3.90
C PRO A 339 -12.18 -7.52 -2.38
N PHE A 340 -12.45 -6.34 -1.84
CA PHE A 340 -12.91 -6.18 -0.45
C PHE A 340 -14.30 -6.79 -0.31
N GLY A 341 -14.38 -7.90 0.43
CA GLY A 341 -15.63 -8.58 0.71
C GLY A 341 -15.40 -9.89 1.44
N ALA A 342 -14.87 -9.86 2.66
CA ALA A 342 -14.89 -11.02 3.54
C ALA A 342 -16.35 -11.37 3.84
N ARG A 343 -16.90 -12.37 3.15
CA ARG A 343 -18.08 -13.10 3.63
C ARG A 343 -17.61 -14.04 4.74
N PRO A 344 -18.31 -14.11 5.89
CA PRO A 344 -17.97 -15.10 6.90
C PRO A 344 -18.18 -16.50 6.30
N TYR A 345 -17.13 -17.33 6.36
CA TYR A 345 -17.18 -18.72 5.98
C TYR A 345 -18.06 -19.46 7.01
N GLN A 346 -19.31 -19.76 6.65
CA GLN A 346 -20.17 -20.63 7.47
C GLN A 346 -19.63 -22.05 7.40
N ARG A 347 -18.98 -22.49 8.49
CA ARG A 347 -18.55 -23.88 8.68
C ARG A 347 -19.80 -24.76 8.82
N SER A 348 -20.04 -25.64 7.86
CA SER A 348 -21.04 -26.70 7.96
C SER A 348 -20.65 -27.66 9.09
N GLY A 349 -21.60 -27.91 9.98
CA GLY A 349 -21.38 -28.70 11.19
C GLY A 349 -21.10 -30.18 10.91
N HIS A 350 -20.07 -30.71 11.54
CA HIS A 350 -19.97 -32.10 11.94
C HIS A 350 -19.69 -32.12 13.44
N SER A 351 -20.69 -32.59 14.19
CA SER A 351 -20.65 -32.81 15.63
C SER A 351 -19.71 -33.97 15.94
N ASN A 352 -18.70 -33.73 16.78
CA ASN A 352 -18.10 -34.78 17.59
C ASN A 352 -17.92 -34.24 19.02
N GLU A 353 -18.62 -34.90 19.94
CA GLU A 353 -18.58 -34.68 21.38
C GLU A 353 -17.18 -34.96 21.93
N ILE A 354 -16.53 -33.98 22.54
CA ILE A 354 -15.52 -34.18 23.58
C ILE A 354 -15.75 -33.15 24.70
N ALA A 355 -15.80 -33.67 25.92
CA ALA A 355 -16.13 -32.99 27.17
C ALA A 355 -15.04 -31.98 27.66
N PRO A 356 -15.35 -31.11 28.65
CA PRO A 356 -14.71 -29.82 28.82
C PRO A 356 -13.61 -29.79 29.89
N HIS A 357 -12.59 -28.96 29.70
CA HIS A 357 -11.73 -28.49 30.79
C HIS A 357 -11.43 -26.99 30.72
N SER A 358 -11.51 -26.39 31.92
CA SER A 358 -10.90 -25.15 32.42
C SER A 358 -11.31 -23.78 31.85
N SER A 359 -12.31 -23.19 32.51
CA SER A 359 -12.25 -21.90 33.23
C SER A 359 -11.24 -20.82 32.79
N SER A 360 -11.78 -19.77 32.14
CA SER A 360 -11.33 -18.37 32.26
C SER A 360 -12.55 -17.44 32.34
N PRO A 361 -12.49 -16.33 33.10
CA PRO A 361 -13.68 -15.57 33.50
C PRO A 361 -14.19 -14.66 32.37
N LYS A 362 -15.48 -14.79 32.06
CA LYS A 362 -16.26 -13.80 31.28
C LYS A 362 -16.71 -12.68 32.21
N LEU A 363 -16.37 -11.44 31.89
CA LEU A 363 -17.05 -10.25 32.41
C LEU A 363 -16.66 -9.05 31.56
N PHE A 364 -17.47 -8.71 30.56
CA PHE A 364 -17.82 -7.33 30.20
C PHE A 364 -19.16 -7.38 29.48
N HIS A 365 -20.15 -6.69 30.02
CA HIS A 365 -21.43 -6.43 29.36
C HIS A 365 -21.17 -5.41 28.25
N GLU A 366 -21.48 -5.79 27.00
CA GLU A 366 -21.65 -4.85 25.89
C GLU A 366 -22.75 -3.84 26.24
N THR A 367 -22.40 -2.56 26.21
CA THR A 367 -23.36 -1.47 26.05
C THR A 367 -23.31 -1.02 24.59
N ASP A 368 -24.41 -1.25 23.87
CA ASP A 368 -24.67 -0.72 22.52
C ASP A 368 -24.81 0.82 22.55
N VAL A 369 -23.68 1.52 22.67
CA VAL A 369 -23.61 2.96 22.46
C VAL A 369 -22.64 3.18 21.29
N PRO A 370 -23.07 3.78 20.17
CA PRO A 370 -22.16 4.12 19.09
C PRO A 370 -21.08 5.05 19.65
N PRO A 371 -19.78 4.79 19.41
CA PRO A 371 -18.72 5.63 19.93
C PRO A 371 -18.90 7.05 19.39
N GLU A 372 -18.91 8.04 20.27
CA GLU A 372 -18.87 9.45 19.84
C GLU A 372 -17.64 9.67 18.95
N PRO A 373 -17.75 10.44 17.86
CA PRO A 373 -16.62 10.71 16.99
C PRO A 373 -15.49 11.36 17.81
N ASN A 374 -14.27 10.83 17.67
CA ASN A 374 -13.07 11.27 18.38
C ASN A 374 -12.65 12.67 17.91
N THR A 375 -13.43 13.67 18.31
CA THR A 375 -13.30 15.09 17.97
C THR A 375 -11.95 15.64 18.40
N LEU A 376 -11.33 15.08 19.44
CA LEU A 376 -10.00 15.48 19.91
C LEU A 376 -8.88 15.10 18.93
N ALA A 377 -8.93 13.92 18.31
CA ALA A 377 -7.94 13.51 17.30
C ALA A 377 -8.01 14.38 16.05
N LEU A 378 -9.23 14.68 15.59
CA LEU A 378 -9.47 15.60 14.48
C LEU A 378 -9.15 17.05 14.82
N GLN A 379 -9.41 17.49 16.05
CA GLN A 379 -8.97 18.79 16.52
C GLN A 379 -7.45 18.87 16.58
N ARG A 380 -6.72 17.79 16.88
CA ARG A 380 -5.25 17.78 16.82
C ARG A 380 -4.73 17.84 15.39
N LEU A 381 -5.27 17.01 14.49
CA LEU A 381 -4.95 17.06 13.06
C LEU A 381 -5.31 18.43 12.44
N GLY A 382 -6.50 18.94 12.76
CA GLY A 382 -7.04 20.20 12.27
C GLY A 382 -6.44 21.44 12.93
N ALA A 383 -6.05 21.42 14.21
CA ALA A 383 -5.37 22.54 14.88
C ALA A 383 -3.96 22.73 14.35
N VAL A 384 -3.26 21.64 14.00
CA VAL A 384 -1.97 21.71 13.31
C VAL A 384 -2.16 22.32 11.92
N GLY A 385 -3.17 21.90 11.16
CA GLY A 385 -3.49 22.50 9.86
C GLY A 385 -3.90 23.97 9.94
N THR A 386 -4.80 24.34 10.87
CA THR A 386 -5.35 25.70 10.98
C THR A 386 -4.40 26.71 11.61
N ALA A 387 -3.51 26.30 12.52
CA ALA A 387 -2.48 27.18 13.07
C ALA A 387 -1.50 27.70 12.01
N LEU A 388 -1.33 26.95 10.92
CA LEU A 388 -0.42 27.27 9.81
C LEU A 388 -1.12 27.84 8.58
N SER A 389 -2.44 27.65 8.46
CA SER A 389 -3.27 28.33 7.44
C SER A 389 -3.69 29.74 7.83
N ASN A 390 -3.18 30.33 8.92
CA ASN A 390 -3.56 31.68 9.34
C ASN A 390 -2.96 32.73 8.38
N PRO A 391 -3.76 33.43 7.55
CA PRO A 391 -3.25 34.43 6.61
C PRO A 391 -2.73 35.71 7.30
N ALA A 392 -2.84 35.81 8.63
CA ALA A 392 -2.40 36.97 9.40
C ALA A 392 -0.86 37.13 9.51
N LEU A 393 -0.07 36.20 8.96
CA LEU A 393 1.40 36.31 8.88
C LEU A 393 1.90 36.72 7.49
N ASP A 394 1.02 37.08 6.56
CA ASP A 394 1.38 37.52 5.20
C ASP A 394 1.63 39.05 5.11
N LEU A 395 2.34 39.61 6.10
CA LEU A 395 2.73 41.02 6.11
C LEU A 395 4.21 41.18 6.42
N GLN A 396 4.92 41.65 5.39
CA GLN A 396 6.23 42.34 5.38
C GLN A 396 7.49 41.47 5.26
N TYR A 397 7.75 40.98 4.05
CA TYR A 397 9.11 40.99 3.51
C TYR A 397 9.13 41.82 2.22
N ALA A 398 9.43 43.11 2.37
CA ALA A 398 9.79 43.97 1.25
C ALA A 398 11.26 43.68 0.89
N PRO A 399 11.62 43.49 -0.40
CA PRO A 399 13.01 43.34 -0.80
C PRO A 399 13.72 44.70 -0.70
N SER A 400 14.64 44.82 0.24
CA SER A 400 15.62 45.91 0.25
C SER A 400 16.55 45.77 -0.95
N SER A 401 16.45 46.71 -1.88
CA SER A 401 17.33 46.88 -3.03
C SER A 401 18.75 47.20 -2.58
N CYS A 402 19.69 46.27 -2.80
CA CYS A 402 21.12 46.57 -2.74
C CYS A 402 21.59 47.06 -4.11
N SER A 403 21.97 48.34 -4.14
CA SER A 403 22.66 49.00 -5.23
C SER A 403 24.09 48.49 -5.40
N HIS A 404 24.52 48.44 -6.66
CA HIS A 404 25.88 48.21 -7.15
C HIS A 404 27.02 48.80 -6.30
N ALA A 405 28.07 47.99 -6.10
CA ALA A 405 29.45 48.44 -6.10
C ALA A 405 30.33 47.39 -6.79
N ALA A 406 30.89 47.76 -7.93
CA ALA A 406 31.93 47.04 -8.65
C ALA A 406 33.29 47.34 -8.03
N GLY A 407 34.24 46.40 -8.07
CA GLY A 407 35.64 46.71 -7.85
C GLY A 407 36.55 45.55 -7.46
N ALA A 408 37.14 44.91 -8.47
CA ALA A 408 38.50 44.36 -8.53
C ALA A 408 39.03 43.49 -7.37
N CYS A 409 39.30 42.22 -7.68
CA CYS A 409 40.49 41.54 -7.18
C CYS A 409 41.34 41.08 -8.37
N ASP A 410 42.53 41.64 -8.41
CA ASP A 410 43.64 41.26 -9.27
C ASP A 410 44.16 39.86 -8.91
N VAL A 411 44.74 39.28 -9.96
CA VAL A 411 45.57 38.08 -10.03
C VAL A 411 46.80 38.19 -9.11
N GLU A 412 47.17 37.11 -8.42
CA GLU A 412 48.54 36.59 -8.45
C GLU A 412 48.62 35.16 -7.86
N LEU A 413 49.67 34.47 -8.32
CA LEU A 413 49.97 33.03 -8.36
C LEU A 413 49.92 32.26 -7.03
#